data_AF-A0A5R9BRS6-F1
#
_entry.id   AF-A0A5R9BRS6-F1
#
_cell.length_a   1.000
_cell.length_b   1.000
_cell.length_c   1.000
_cell.angle_alpha   90.00
_cell.angle_beta   90.00
_cell.angle_gamma   90.00
#
_symmetry.space_group_name_H-M   'P 1'
#
loop_
_entity.id
_entity.type
_entity.pdbx_description
1 polymer ?
#
loop_
_entity_poly.entity_id
_entity_poly.type
_entity_poly.pdbx_seq_one_letter_code
_entity_poly.pdbx_strand_id
1 'polypeptide(L)'
;STGAPSWKIAEGTYKNLAKLVKDICNRYGIPCDRQHVLGHREVTATACPGGIDVGRVVRMANGSDVSTPSKPRPAVKNVNAFYALHEKGGSWLPEVKNFHHSGDDGYAGVPNHQHDMLYAKVERGSLKYRVHTLEDGWLDWVKKGDKNDTVNGVAGIAGHTIDGVQFEYWPPKGETMQQAYYRSQTTLRSGWLDSVKDTHGYAGIYGEPMDRLQLNIDNYDAY
;
A
#
# COMPACT_ATOMS: atom_id res chain seq x y z
N SER A 1 -7.96 -34.38 29.21
CA SER A 1 -8.72 -33.77 28.10
C SER A 1 -8.16 -32.42 27.75
N THR A 2 -7.45 -32.28 26.63
CA THR A 2 -6.93 -30.99 26.15
C THR A 2 -8.02 -30.28 25.35
N GLY A 3 -8.79 -29.41 26.02
CA GLY A 3 -9.93 -28.66 25.48
C GLY A 3 -9.58 -27.57 24.46
N ALA A 4 -8.71 -27.84 23.50
CA ALA A 4 -8.47 -26.94 22.38
C ALA A 4 -9.51 -27.19 21.26
N PRO A 5 -10.25 -26.17 20.79
CA PRO A 5 -11.23 -26.34 19.71
C PRO A 5 -10.57 -26.79 18.40
N SER A 6 -11.27 -27.62 17.63
CA SER A 6 -10.82 -28.23 16.36
C SER A 6 -10.85 -27.28 15.16
N TRP A 7 -10.53 -26.00 15.35
CA TRP A 7 -10.54 -25.03 14.26
C TRP A 7 -9.32 -25.23 13.35
N LYS A 8 -9.59 -25.43 12.06
CA LYS A 8 -8.55 -25.39 11.03
C LYS A 8 -8.01 -23.96 10.97
N ILE A 9 -6.73 -23.80 11.25
CA ILE A 9 -6.03 -22.52 11.06
C ILE A 9 -6.09 -22.14 9.58
N ALA A 10 -6.40 -20.87 9.31
CA ALA A 10 -6.57 -20.39 7.95
C ALA A 10 -5.28 -20.53 7.12
N GLU A 11 -5.43 -20.81 5.83
CA GLU A 11 -4.30 -20.95 4.90
C GLU A 11 -3.45 -19.67 4.81
N GLY A 12 -4.07 -18.50 4.89
CA GLY A 12 -3.36 -17.21 4.93
C GLY A 12 -2.44 -17.10 6.16
N THR A 13 -2.86 -17.63 7.31
CA THR A 13 -2.06 -17.65 8.54
C THR A 13 -0.81 -18.51 8.36
N TYR A 14 -0.91 -19.69 7.74
CA TYR A 14 0.25 -20.53 7.45
C TYR A 14 1.21 -19.87 6.45
N LYS A 15 0.70 -19.19 5.43
CA LYS A 15 1.52 -18.44 4.45
C LYS A 15 2.30 -17.30 5.11
N ASN A 16 1.62 -16.47 5.90
CA ASN A 16 2.27 -15.33 6.55
C ASN A 16 3.26 -15.78 7.62
N LEU A 17 2.93 -16.83 8.38
CA LEU A 17 3.85 -17.43 9.34
C LEU A 17 5.09 -18.03 8.66
N ALA A 18 4.93 -18.74 7.54
CA ALA A 18 6.04 -19.29 6.77
C ALA A 18 6.96 -18.20 6.18
N LYS A 19 6.39 -17.10 5.66
CA LYS A 19 7.15 -15.94 5.18
C LYS A 19 7.98 -15.32 6.32
N LEU A 20 7.35 -15.09 7.48
CA LEU A 20 8.02 -14.52 8.64
C LEU A 20 9.15 -15.42 9.14
N VAL A 21 8.91 -16.73 9.25
CA VAL A 21 9.93 -17.71 9.63
C VAL A 21 11.10 -17.67 8.66
N LYS A 22 10.84 -17.62 7.34
CA LYS A 22 11.90 -17.57 6.33
C LYS A 22 12.73 -16.28 6.43
N ASP A 23 12.07 -15.13 6.62
CA ASP A 23 12.73 -13.83 6.81
C ASP A 23 13.65 -13.84 8.04
N ILE A 24 13.17 -14.34 9.19
CA ILE A 24 13.98 -14.47 10.42
C ILE A 24 15.16 -15.43 10.21
N CYS A 25 14.93 -16.60 9.61
CA CYS A 25 16.00 -17.54 9.32
C CYS A 25 17.12 -16.92 8.47
N ASN A 26 16.75 -16.18 7.42
CA ASN A 26 17.72 -15.51 6.56
C ASN A 26 18.43 -14.36 7.29
N ARG A 27 17.69 -13.52 8.02
CA ARG A 27 18.22 -12.33 8.71
C ARG A 27 19.25 -12.69 9.77
N TYR A 28 19.04 -13.79 10.48
CA TYR A 28 19.90 -14.20 11.60
C TYR A 28 20.80 -15.39 11.27
N GLY A 29 20.82 -15.87 10.02
CA GLY A 29 21.62 -17.03 9.62
C GLY A 29 21.21 -18.33 10.32
N ILE A 30 19.94 -18.44 10.74
CA ILE A 30 19.40 -19.63 11.41
C ILE A 30 19.00 -20.66 10.34
N PRO A 31 19.47 -21.91 10.40
CA PRO A 31 19.00 -22.97 9.51
C PRO A 31 17.47 -23.12 9.59
N CYS A 32 16.79 -23.08 8.46
CA CYS A 32 15.33 -23.18 8.40
C CYS A 32 14.90 -24.66 8.46
N ASP A 33 15.10 -25.30 9.60
CA ASP A 33 14.77 -26.69 9.84
C ASP A 33 14.05 -26.88 11.18
N ARG A 34 13.64 -28.12 11.48
CA ARG A 34 12.93 -28.46 12.72
C ARG A 34 13.84 -28.70 13.92
N GLN A 35 15.16 -28.52 13.77
CA GLN A 35 16.09 -28.48 14.90
C GLN A 35 16.19 -27.05 15.47
N HIS A 36 15.99 -26.03 14.63
CA HIS A 36 16.12 -24.63 15.02
C HIS A 36 14.78 -23.87 15.10
N VAL A 37 13.81 -24.21 14.25
CA VAL A 37 12.47 -23.64 14.29
C VAL A 37 11.57 -24.57 15.08
N LEU A 38 11.34 -24.24 16.36
CA LEU A 38 10.60 -25.07 17.33
C LEU A 38 9.29 -24.40 17.75
N GLY A 39 8.28 -25.22 18.00
CA GLY A 39 7.03 -24.82 18.67
C GLY A 39 7.22 -24.75 20.18
N HIS A 40 6.39 -23.95 20.84
CA HIS A 40 6.52 -23.69 22.28
C HIS A 40 6.47 -24.98 23.13
N ARG A 41 5.61 -25.95 22.78
CA ARG A 41 5.53 -27.28 23.44
C ARG A 41 6.81 -28.11 23.36
N GLU A 42 7.69 -27.81 22.41
CA GLU A 42 8.93 -28.57 22.17
C GLU A 42 10.07 -28.04 23.05
N VAL A 43 9.93 -26.83 23.59
CA VAL A 43 10.92 -26.19 24.46
C VAL A 43 10.46 -26.09 25.90
N THR A 44 9.15 -26.10 26.16
CA THR A 44 8.59 -26.08 27.51
C THR A 44 7.28 -26.85 27.59
N ALA A 45 6.91 -27.31 28.78
CA ALA A 45 5.67 -28.00 29.03
C ALA A 45 4.48 -27.02 28.92
N THR A 46 3.89 -26.91 27.73
CA THR A 46 2.75 -26.03 27.45
C THR A 46 1.84 -26.59 26.36
N ALA A 47 0.59 -26.14 26.34
CA ALA A 47 -0.37 -26.46 25.26
C ALA A 47 -0.11 -25.63 23.97
N CYS A 48 0.69 -24.56 24.06
CA CYS A 48 1.06 -23.75 22.90
C CYS A 48 2.02 -24.51 21.96
N PRO A 49 1.92 -24.38 20.62
CA PRO A 49 1.18 -23.37 19.88
C PRO A 49 -0.27 -23.79 19.49
N GLY A 50 -0.91 -24.68 20.25
CA GLY A 50 -2.28 -25.12 19.98
C GLY A 50 -2.37 -25.93 18.69
N GLY A 51 -3.15 -25.47 17.72
CA GLY A 51 -3.40 -26.16 16.43
C GLY A 51 -2.38 -25.89 15.32
N ILE A 52 -1.30 -25.14 15.57
CA ILE A 52 -0.27 -24.84 14.56
C ILE A 52 0.62 -26.06 14.31
N ASP A 53 0.67 -26.51 13.06
CA ASP A 53 1.65 -27.47 12.55
C ASP A 53 2.94 -26.73 12.16
N VAL A 54 3.92 -26.70 13.07
CA VAL A 54 5.20 -26.02 12.84
C VAL A 54 6.03 -26.75 11.76
N GLY A 55 5.84 -28.05 11.58
CA GLY A 55 6.45 -28.81 10.48
C GLY A 55 5.99 -28.29 9.13
N ARG A 56 4.68 -28.06 8.98
CA ARG A 56 4.09 -27.44 7.79
C ARG A 56 4.64 -26.04 7.54
N VAL A 57 4.74 -25.21 8.58
CA VAL A 57 5.31 -23.86 8.47
C VAL A 57 6.73 -23.91 7.91
N VAL A 58 7.59 -24.79 8.43
CA VAL A 58 8.99 -24.93 7.94
C VAL A 58 9.04 -25.44 6.51
N ARG A 59 8.20 -26.41 6.12
CA ARG A 59 8.10 -26.86 4.72
C ARG A 59 7.66 -25.74 3.79
N MET A 60 6.66 -24.95 4.19
CA MET A 60 6.21 -23.79 3.42
C MET A 60 7.29 -22.71 3.33
N ALA A 61 8.06 -22.46 4.40
CA ALA A 61 9.17 -21.50 4.43
C ALA A 61 10.31 -21.90 3.48
N ASN A 62 10.51 -23.21 3.28
CA ASN A 62 11.48 -23.77 2.32
C ASN A 62 10.91 -24.02 0.92
N GLY A 63 9.66 -23.62 0.65
CA GLY A 63 9.03 -23.79 -0.66
C GLY A 63 8.66 -25.23 -1.01
N SER A 64 8.55 -26.13 -0.02
CA SER A 64 8.32 -27.57 -0.20
C SER A 64 6.84 -28.00 -0.15
N ASP A 65 5.93 -27.11 0.27
CA ASP A 65 4.49 -27.41 0.42
C ASP A 65 3.63 -26.60 -0.59
N VAL A 66 4.03 -26.62 -1.87
CA VAL A 66 3.30 -25.95 -2.97
C VAL A 66 2.28 -26.90 -3.59
N SER A 67 1.33 -27.40 -2.80
CA SER A 67 0.19 -28.14 -3.36
C SER A 67 -1.10 -27.83 -2.61
N THR A 68 -1.58 -26.61 -2.77
CA THR A 68 -3.02 -26.39 -2.84
C THR A 68 -3.31 -25.85 -4.22
N PRO A 69 -4.19 -26.48 -5.02
CA PRO A 69 -4.72 -25.82 -6.20
C PRO A 69 -5.40 -24.54 -5.69
N SER A 70 -4.78 -23.39 -5.94
CA SER A 70 -5.49 -22.14 -5.80
C SER A 70 -6.63 -22.23 -6.81
N LYS A 71 -7.88 -22.16 -6.33
CA LYS A 71 -9.00 -21.77 -7.18
C LYS A 71 -8.50 -20.65 -8.08
N PRO A 72 -8.59 -20.74 -9.42
CA PRO A 72 -7.96 -19.75 -10.30
C PRO A 72 -8.39 -18.38 -9.82
N ARG A 73 -7.43 -17.63 -9.24
CA ARG A 73 -7.66 -16.25 -8.82
C ARG A 73 -8.12 -15.57 -10.10
N PRO A 74 -9.29 -14.92 -10.12
CA PRO A 74 -9.70 -14.18 -11.31
C PRO A 74 -8.52 -13.30 -11.70
N ALA A 75 -8.11 -13.38 -12.97
CA ALA A 75 -6.97 -12.63 -13.47
C ALA A 75 -7.16 -11.17 -13.05
N VAL A 76 -6.24 -10.64 -12.23
CA VAL A 76 -6.35 -9.26 -11.80
C VAL A 76 -5.99 -8.41 -13.01
N LYS A 77 -6.96 -7.61 -13.47
CA LYS A 77 -6.70 -6.62 -14.50
C LYS A 77 -5.96 -5.47 -13.84
N ASN A 78 -4.73 -5.20 -14.29
CA ASN A 78 -4.00 -4.03 -13.86
C ASN A 78 -4.80 -2.78 -14.23
N VAL A 79 -5.01 -1.91 -13.25
CA VAL A 79 -5.69 -0.62 -13.43
C VAL A 79 -4.62 0.45 -13.37
N ASN A 80 -4.51 1.24 -14.44
CA ASN A 80 -3.57 2.36 -14.44
C ASN A 80 -4.20 3.56 -13.73
N ALA A 81 -3.44 4.15 -12.82
CA ALA A 81 -3.66 5.48 -12.27
C ALA A 81 -2.86 6.51 -13.06
N PHE A 82 -3.43 7.69 -13.23
CA PHE A 82 -2.79 8.84 -13.84
C PHE A 82 -2.94 10.02 -12.91
N TYR A 83 -1.85 10.72 -12.63
CA TYR A 83 -1.85 11.81 -11.66
C TYR A 83 -0.79 12.85 -11.98
N ALA A 84 -1.03 14.08 -11.54
CA ALA A 84 -0.12 15.20 -11.72
C ALA A 84 -0.29 16.20 -10.57
N LEU A 85 0.79 16.90 -10.24
CA LEU A 85 0.74 18.04 -9.34
C LEU A 85 0.85 19.34 -10.15
N HIS A 86 0.23 20.40 -9.63
CA HIS A 86 0.43 21.76 -10.08
C HIS A 86 1.48 22.40 -9.17
N GLU A 87 2.52 22.99 -9.77
CA GLU A 87 3.51 23.75 -9.02
C GLU A 87 2.86 25.00 -8.43
N LYS A 88 3.09 25.29 -7.14
CA LYS A 88 2.42 26.39 -6.45
C LYS A 88 2.69 27.74 -7.15
N GLY A 89 1.62 28.37 -7.62
CA GLY A 89 1.70 29.62 -8.40
C GLY A 89 2.31 29.48 -9.80
N GLY A 90 2.52 28.24 -10.27
CA GLY A 90 3.17 27.90 -11.53
C GLY A 90 2.19 27.28 -12.54
N SER A 91 2.53 26.10 -13.02
CA SER A 91 1.76 25.37 -14.03
C SER A 91 1.64 23.89 -13.69
N TRP A 92 0.75 23.21 -14.40
CA TRP A 92 0.63 21.76 -14.30
C TRP A 92 1.92 21.07 -14.75
N LEU A 93 2.42 20.17 -13.90
CA LEU A 93 3.52 19.28 -14.24
C LEU A 93 3.03 18.13 -15.14
N PRO A 94 3.96 17.40 -15.81
CA PRO A 94 3.61 16.25 -16.62
C PRO A 94 2.76 15.22 -15.87
N GLU A 95 1.83 14.60 -16.59
CA GLU A 95 1.04 13.49 -16.05
C GLU A 95 1.90 12.24 -15.92
N VAL A 96 1.79 11.59 -14.78
CA VAL A 96 2.50 10.36 -14.43
C VAL A 96 1.52 9.22 -14.49
N LYS A 97 1.93 8.10 -15.09
CA LYS A 97 1.15 6.87 -15.17
C LYS A 97 1.77 5.84 -14.23
N ASN A 98 1.06 5.51 -13.15
CA ASN A 98 1.52 4.60 -12.10
C ASN A 98 2.87 5.01 -11.49
N PHE A 99 3.28 4.31 -10.42
CA PHE A 99 4.68 4.27 -10.01
C PHE A 99 5.20 2.84 -10.12
N HIS A 100 6.47 2.67 -10.50
CA HIS A 100 7.09 1.35 -10.45
C HIS A 100 7.71 1.16 -9.06
N HIS A 101 7.43 0.03 -8.40
CA HIS A 101 8.01 -0.27 -7.07
C HIS A 101 9.54 -0.48 -7.12
N SER A 102 10.13 -0.56 -8.31
CA SER A 102 11.56 -0.61 -8.55
C SER A 102 12.04 0.69 -9.20
N GLY A 103 12.76 1.52 -8.44
CA GLY A 103 13.35 2.78 -8.90
C GLY A 103 12.68 4.03 -8.33
N ASP A 104 13.39 5.16 -8.40
CA ASP A 104 12.88 6.50 -8.03
C ASP A 104 12.07 7.16 -9.17
N ASP A 105 11.76 6.42 -10.23
CA ASP A 105 11.00 6.90 -11.39
C ASP A 105 9.48 6.73 -11.19
N GLY A 106 8.68 7.63 -11.78
CA GLY A 106 7.21 7.57 -11.72
C GLY A 106 6.59 8.32 -10.54
N TYR A 107 7.07 9.53 -10.23
CA TYR A 107 6.43 10.44 -9.28
C TYR A 107 5.94 11.71 -9.97
N ALA A 108 4.84 12.27 -9.45
CA ALA A 108 4.41 13.62 -9.79
C ALA A 108 5.09 14.60 -8.82
N GLY A 109 5.39 15.81 -9.29
CA GLY A 109 6.05 16.85 -8.50
C GLY A 109 7.50 17.09 -8.90
N VAL A 110 8.11 18.12 -8.30
CA VAL A 110 9.52 18.47 -8.48
C VAL A 110 10.20 18.47 -7.10
N PRO A 111 11.38 17.83 -6.95
CA PRO A 111 12.10 17.82 -5.67
C PRO A 111 12.30 19.21 -5.08
N ASN A 112 11.96 19.40 -3.80
CA ASN A 112 12.03 20.68 -3.08
C ASN A 112 11.10 21.81 -3.56
N HIS A 113 10.12 21.52 -4.42
CA HIS A 113 9.11 22.50 -4.83
C HIS A 113 7.80 22.26 -4.08
N GLN A 114 6.98 23.31 -3.99
CA GLN A 114 5.66 23.26 -3.36
C GLN A 114 4.57 23.13 -4.42
N HIS A 115 3.46 22.50 -4.05
CA HIS A 115 2.36 22.22 -4.96
C HIS A 115 1.05 22.65 -4.33
N ASP A 116 0.09 23.08 -5.15
CA ASP A 116 -1.18 23.66 -4.68
C ASP A 116 -2.44 22.97 -5.23
N MET A 117 -2.30 22.21 -6.32
CA MET A 117 -3.38 21.38 -6.85
C MET A 117 -2.89 19.99 -7.25
N LEU A 118 -3.81 19.03 -7.14
CA LEU A 118 -3.64 17.63 -7.46
C LEU A 118 -4.70 17.19 -8.46
N TYR A 119 -4.23 16.61 -9.56
CA TYR A 119 -5.04 15.93 -10.55
C TYR A 119 -4.86 14.43 -10.40
N ALA A 120 -5.95 13.65 -10.42
CA ALA A 120 -5.86 12.20 -10.52
C ALA A 120 -7.06 11.56 -11.24
N LYS A 121 -6.82 10.48 -11.99
CA LYS A 121 -7.84 9.63 -12.59
C LYS A 121 -7.38 8.17 -12.63
N VAL A 122 -8.33 7.26 -12.84
CA VAL A 122 -8.06 5.84 -13.12
C VAL A 122 -8.68 5.46 -14.46
N GLU A 123 -8.06 4.53 -15.17
CA GLU A 123 -8.58 3.99 -16.43
C GLU A 123 -9.87 3.18 -16.25
N ARG A 124 -10.06 2.61 -15.06
CA ARG A 124 -11.15 1.69 -14.74
C ARG A 124 -11.47 1.75 -13.26
N GLY A 125 -12.75 1.59 -12.91
CA GLY A 125 -13.22 1.74 -11.53
C GLY A 125 -13.53 3.19 -11.20
N SER A 126 -13.60 3.48 -9.90
CA SER A 126 -13.87 4.81 -9.38
C SER A 126 -12.76 5.22 -8.43
N LEU A 127 -12.27 6.45 -8.57
CA LEU A 127 -11.31 7.05 -7.65
C LEU A 127 -11.96 8.30 -7.05
N LYS A 128 -11.82 8.48 -5.74
CA LYS A 128 -11.92 9.82 -5.14
C LYS A 128 -10.60 10.16 -4.47
N TYR A 129 -10.31 11.45 -4.41
CA TYR A 129 -9.11 11.97 -3.78
C TYR A 129 -9.35 13.35 -3.20
N ARG A 130 -8.53 13.73 -2.23
CA ARG A 130 -8.54 15.06 -1.62
C ARG A 130 -7.15 15.41 -1.11
N VAL A 131 -6.96 16.68 -0.81
CA VAL A 131 -5.71 17.20 -0.25
C VAL A 131 -5.98 17.92 1.06
N HIS A 132 -4.98 17.90 1.93
CA HIS A 132 -4.85 18.80 3.06
C HIS A 132 -3.93 19.94 2.60
N THR A 133 -4.30 21.18 2.93
CA THR A 133 -3.47 22.35 2.71
C THR A 133 -3.02 22.95 4.04
N LEU A 134 -1.88 23.64 4.03
CA LEU A 134 -1.41 24.39 5.19
C LEU A 134 -2.38 25.49 5.60
N GLU A 135 -3.07 26.07 4.62
CA GLU A 135 -3.90 27.25 4.77
C GLU A 135 -5.34 26.92 5.18
N ASP A 136 -5.89 25.78 4.76
CA ASP A 136 -7.34 25.47 4.93
C ASP A 136 -7.61 24.11 5.57
N GLY A 137 -6.57 23.28 5.74
CA GLY A 137 -6.72 21.91 6.18
C GLY A 137 -7.31 20.99 5.10
N TRP A 138 -8.10 19.99 5.51
CA TRP A 138 -8.68 19.03 4.56
C TRP A 138 -9.76 19.69 3.69
N LEU A 139 -9.53 19.69 2.38
CA LEU A 139 -10.51 20.08 1.39
C LEU A 139 -11.48 18.92 1.05
N ASP A 140 -12.56 19.26 0.34
CA ASP A 140 -13.57 18.30 -0.08
C ASP A 140 -13.04 17.25 -1.06
N TRP A 141 -13.75 16.13 -1.11
CA TRP A 141 -13.42 15.03 -2.01
C TRP A 141 -13.77 15.33 -3.46
N VAL A 142 -12.81 15.06 -4.34
CA VAL A 142 -12.93 15.16 -5.79
C VAL A 142 -13.01 13.77 -6.41
N LYS A 143 -13.85 13.61 -7.44
CA LYS A 143 -14.08 12.32 -8.12
C LYS A 143 -13.76 12.34 -9.61
N LYS A 144 -13.58 13.52 -10.19
CA LYS A 144 -13.22 13.70 -11.60
C LYS A 144 -11.75 14.07 -11.67
N GLY A 145 -11.07 13.65 -12.74
CA GLY A 145 -9.74 14.15 -13.08
C GLY A 145 -9.81 14.97 -14.37
N ASP A 146 -9.92 16.29 -14.25
CA ASP A 146 -9.85 17.25 -15.37
C ASP A 146 -9.06 18.50 -14.99
N LYS A 147 -7.89 18.71 -15.59
CA LYS A 147 -7.01 19.86 -15.32
C LYS A 147 -7.62 21.20 -15.77
N ASN A 148 -8.64 21.17 -16.64
CA ASN A 148 -9.32 22.36 -17.16
C ASN A 148 -10.55 22.77 -16.32
N ASP A 149 -11.02 21.89 -15.42
CA ASP A 149 -12.08 22.17 -14.45
C ASP A 149 -11.45 22.20 -13.06
N THR A 150 -10.82 23.32 -12.70
CA THR A 150 -10.13 23.44 -11.41
C THR A 150 -11.07 23.49 -10.21
N VAL A 151 -12.39 23.54 -10.44
CA VAL A 151 -13.41 23.55 -9.37
C VAL A 151 -13.85 22.13 -9.02
N ASN A 152 -14.05 21.25 -10.00
CA ASN A 152 -14.56 19.89 -9.76
C ASN A 152 -13.66 18.76 -10.27
N GLY A 153 -12.61 19.10 -11.02
CA GLY A 153 -11.72 18.16 -11.69
C GLY A 153 -10.37 17.97 -11.02
N VAL A 154 -10.06 18.75 -9.98
CA VAL A 154 -8.80 18.68 -9.22
C VAL A 154 -9.05 18.99 -7.75
N ALA A 155 -8.21 18.45 -6.88
CA ALA A 155 -8.21 18.77 -5.46
C ALA A 155 -7.15 19.83 -5.17
N GLY A 156 -7.42 20.76 -4.27
CA GLY A 156 -6.51 21.87 -3.97
C GLY A 156 -7.08 23.22 -4.40
N ILE A 157 -6.40 24.29 -3.98
CA ILE A 157 -6.75 25.67 -4.29
C ILE A 157 -5.45 26.34 -4.77
N ALA A 158 -5.51 27.04 -5.91
CA ALA A 158 -4.34 27.75 -6.43
C ALA A 158 -3.74 28.68 -5.36
N GLY A 159 -2.43 28.54 -5.11
CA GLY A 159 -1.70 29.26 -4.08
C GLY A 159 -1.71 28.64 -2.67
N HIS A 160 -2.51 27.61 -2.41
CA HIS A 160 -2.63 26.97 -1.09
C HIS A 160 -1.81 25.67 -1.05
N THR A 161 -0.83 25.62 -0.18
CA THR A 161 0.22 24.60 -0.15
C THR A 161 -0.31 23.26 0.30
N ILE A 162 -0.18 22.23 -0.53
CA ILE A 162 -0.50 20.85 -0.16
C ILE A 162 0.59 20.30 0.76
N ASP A 163 0.19 19.73 1.90
CA ASP A 163 1.05 19.03 2.86
C ASP A 163 0.56 17.59 3.17
N GLY A 164 -0.62 17.21 2.64
CA GLY A 164 -1.18 15.88 2.79
C GLY A 164 -2.14 15.49 1.68
N VAL A 165 -2.22 14.19 1.37
CA VAL A 165 -3.15 13.66 0.36
C VAL A 165 -3.84 12.39 0.84
N GLN A 166 -5.06 12.18 0.34
CA GLN A 166 -5.82 10.96 0.52
C GLN A 166 -6.46 10.48 -0.77
N PHE A 167 -6.49 9.15 -0.93
CA PHE A 167 -7.13 8.47 -2.05
C PHE A 167 -8.07 7.38 -1.53
N GLU A 168 -9.14 7.10 -2.25
CA GLU A 168 -9.95 5.91 -2.06
C GLU A 168 -10.38 5.39 -3.44
N TYR A 169 -10.09 4.11 -3.69
CA TYR A 169 -10.41 3.46 -4.94
C TYR A 169 -11.47 2.38 -4.75
N TRP A 170 -12.37 2.27 -5.73
CA TRP A 170 -13.32 1.17 -5.82
C TRP A 170 -13.22 0.49 -7.18
N PRO A 171 -12.98 -0.84 -7.21
CA PRO A 171 -13.02 -1.59 -8.45
C PRO A 171 -14.44 -1.63 -9.03
N PRO A 172 -14.59 -1.83 -10.34
CA PRO A 172 -15.90 -2.09 -10.94
C PRO A 172 -16.60 -3.27 -10.25
N LYS A 173 -17.93 -3.21 -10.19
CA LYS A 173 -18.74 -4.26 -9.58
C LYS A 173 -18.42 -5.63 -10.20
N GLY A 174 -18.06 -6.59 -9.35
CA GLY A 174 -17.74 -7.96 -9.77
C GLY A 174 -16.28 -8.22 -10.14
N GLU A 175 -15.40 -7.21 -10.03
CA GLU A 175 -13.96 -7.39 -10.20
C GLU A 175 -13.25 -7.68 -8.88
N THR A 176 -12.05 -8.27 -8.98
CA THR A 176 -11.19 -8.53 -7.83
C THR A 176 -10.89 -7.23 -7.09
N MET A 177 -10.90 -7.29 -5.76
CA MET A 177 -10.54 -6.16 -4.91
C MET A 177 -9.13 -5.66 -5.25
N GLN A 178 -9.04 -4.36 -5.44
CA GLN A 178 -7.82 -3.58 -5.63
C GLN A 178 -7.98 -2.28 -4.84
N GLN A 179 -6.87 -1.65 -4.50
CA GLN A 179 -6.81 -0.52 -3.57
C GLN A 179 -5.85 0.52 -4.10
N ALA A 180 -6.04 1.78 -3.68
CA ALA A 180 -5.06 2.82 -3.93
C ALA A 180 -3.89 2.68 -2.95
N TYR A 181 -2.68 2.57 -3.48
CA TYR A 181 -1.43 2.60 -2.73
C TYR A 181 -0.66 3.85 -3.12
N TYR A 182 -0.30 4.67 -2.14
CA TYR A 182 0.33 5.95 -2.40
C TYR A 182 1.26 6.38 -1.28
N ARG A 183 2.27 7.18 -1.63
CA ARG A 183 3.23 7.74 -0.68
C ARG A 183 3.74 9.07 -1.21
N SER A 184 4.25 9.90 -0.30
CA SER A 184 4.78 11.21 -0.64
C SER A 184 6.16 11.44 -0.05
N GLN A 185 6.80 12.49 -0.53
CA GLN A 185 7.95 13.11 0.11
C GLN A 185 7.63 14.59 0.36
N THR A 186 8.33 15.19 1.34
CA THR A 186 8.17 16.59 1.71
C THR A 186 9.41 17.39 1.32
N THR A 187 9.26 18.70 1.23
CA THR A 187 10.37 19.62 0.91
C THR A 187 11.43 19.71 2.02
N LEU A 188 11.18 19.15 3.20
CA LEU A 188 12.05 19.31 4.38
C LEU A 188 12.89 18.07 4.70
N ARG A 189 12.68 16.96 3.99
CA ARG A 189 13.39 15.70 4.27
C ARG A 189 13.67 14.92 2.99
N SER A 190 14.74 14.13 3.03
CA SER A 190 15.03 13.15 1.99
C SER A 190 14.32 11.83 2.27
N GLY A 191 13.97 11.12 1.20
CA GLY A 191 13.37 9.80 1.26
C GLY A 191 11.83 9.81 1.27
N TRP A 192 11.28 8.75 0.71
CA TRP A 192 9.84 8.50 0.67
C TRP A 192 9.30 8.21 2.07
N LEU A 193 8.14 8.79 2.40
CA LEU A 193 7.35 8.39 3.57
C LEU A 193 6.74 6.99 3.36
N ASP A 194 6.23 6.43 4.45
CA ASP A 194 5.53 5.15 4.42
C ASP A 194 4.33 5.19 3.47
N SER A 195 4.06 4.05 2.82
CA SER A 195 2.92 3.93 1.92
C SER A 195 1.62 3.82 2.68
N VAL A 196 0.61 4.49 2.15
CA VAL A 196 -0.76 4.49 2.64
C VAL A 196 -1.64 3.72 1.67
N LYS A 197 -2.60 3.02 2.25
CA LYS A 197 -3.60 2.24 1.54
C LYS A 197 -4.97 2.87 1.70
N ASP A 198 -5.61 3.26 0.60
CA ASP A 198 -6.90 3.96 0.61
C ASP A 198 -6.98 4.99 1.75
N THR A 199 -8.04 4.97 2.55
CA THR A 199 -8.24 5.88 3.68
C THR A 199 -7.69 5.35 5.02
N HIS A 200 -6.74 4.41 5.02
CA HIS A 200 -6.13 3.89 6.26
C HIS A 200 -5.20 4.93 6.93
N GLY A 201 -4.90 6.03 6.23
CA GLY A 201 -4.08 7.14 6.70
C GLY A 201 -4.09 8.27 5.68
N TYR A 202 -3.02 9.05 5.62
CA TYR A 202 -2.76 10.05 4.60
C TYR A 202 -1.26 10.10 4.29
N ALA A 203 -0.90 10.44 3.06
CA ALA A 203 0.51 10.60 2.70
C ALA A 203 0.88 12.07 2.84
N GLY A 204 1.90 12.37 3.65
CA GLY A 204 2.35 13.72 3.96
C GLY A 204 2.65 13.89 5.44
N ILE A 205 3.06 15.09 5.84
CA ILE A 205 3.26 15.49 7.23
C ILE A 205 2.68 16.88 7.37
N TYR A 206 1.76 17.06 8.31
CA TYR A 206 1.15 18.38 8.54
C TYR A 206 2.21 19.43 8.84
N GLY A 207 2.15 20.55 8.13
CA GLY A 207 3.15 21.61 8.24
C GLY A 207 4.35 21.48 7.29
N GLU A 208 4.52 20.35 6.60
CA GLU A 208 5.61 20.15 5.65
C GLU A 208 5.08 20.11 4.21
N PRO A 209 5.44 21.08 3.34
CA PRO A 209 4.99 21.07 1.96
C PRO A 209 5.35 19.76 1.24
N MET A 210 4.39 19.21 0.50
CA MET A 210 4.59 18.02 -0.30
C MET A 210 5.33 18.36 -1.59
N ASP A 211 6.45 17.68 -1.85
CA ASP A 211 7.25 17.91 -3.06
C ASP A 211 6.99 16.85 -4.15
N ARG A 212 6.70 15.61 -3.75
CA ARG A 212 6.50 14.50 -4.68
C ARG A 212 5.45 13.52 -4.18
N LEU A 213 4.77 12.90 -5.15
CA LEU A 213 3.71 11.94 -4.92
C LEU A 213 3.89 10.72 -5.83
N GLN A 214 3.63 9.53 -5.30
CA GLN A 214 3.49 8.28 -6.03
C GLN A 214 2.12 7.67 -5.76
N LEU A 215 1.45 7.14 -6.79
CA LEU A 215 0.13 6.50 -6.72
C LEU A 215 0.03 5.30 -7.66
N ASN A 216 -0.50 4.19 -7.14
CA ASN A 216 -0.86 2.99 -7.88
C ASN A 216 -2.22 2.47 -7.46
N ILE A 217 -2.88 1.77 -8.39
CA ILE A 217 -3.96 0.84 -8.05
C ILE A 217 -3.40 -0.58 -8.12
N ASP A 218 -3.47 -1.31 -7.01
CA ASP A 218 -2.96 -2.68 -6.96
C ASP A 218 -3.84 -3.57 -6.07
N ASN A 219 -3.77 -4.88 -6.30
CA ASN A 219 -4.32 -5.91 -5.43
C ASN A 219 -3.33 -6.34 -4.33
N TYR A 220 -2.29 -5.54 -4.11
CA TYR A 220 -1.17 -5.88 -3.26
C TYR A 220 -1.70 -6.19 -1.85
N ASP A 221 -1.74 -7.47 -1.47
CA ASP A 221 -1.73 -7.86 -0.07
C ASP A 221 -0.30 -7.57 0.44
N ALA A 222 0.08 -6.29 0.54
CA ALA A 222 1.08 -5.96 1.54
C ALA A 222 0.47 -6.42 2.86
N TYR A 223 1.23 -7.27 3.56
CA TYR A 223 0.95 -7.85 4.89
C TYR A 223 0.32 -9.26 4.87
#